data_AF-A0A176TA71-F1
#
_entry.id   AF-A0A176TA71-F1
#
_cell.length_a   1.000
_cell.length_b   1.000
_cell.length_c   1.000
_cell.angle_alpha   90.00
_cell.angle_beta   90.00
_cell.angle_gamma   90.00
#
_symmetry.space_group_name_H-M   'P 1'
#
loop_
_entity.id
_entity.type
_entity.pdbx_description
1 polymer ?
#
loop_
_entity_poly.entity_id
_entity_poly.type
_entity_poly.pdbx_seq_one_letter_code
_entity_poly.pdbx_strand_id
1 'polypeptide(L)'
;MALPEKIKEVSIYSEIEIGVYPPNGFLQFTEASLGNGDNFGFYWEFGKENKEPIICEMIHDEGIIVPRFSNLDKFLEWYKLNDYDWGEEEIEDEKFVFSLLQKGNESLKENDPKKAIQFYKESTESFGELSESCFKLASQYKRVGNELEFQKSIINSIISNWAIDFPSQNAIRMFKNLNPVEELKNHPLIKNRKNLEFNFGGQKENKDYLVIREIIEELNLNGDINKALIMEQNYALKMYWETSTFQERNKFKLEEWQKEFKEKTINRLKINIG
;
A
#
# COMPACT_ATOMS: atom_id res chain seq x y z
N MET A 1 -10.54 10.16 -10.74
CA MET A 1 -10.59 9.85 -9.31
C MET A 1 -11.73 10.61 -8.69
N ALA A 2 -12.41 10.04 -7.69
CA ALA A 2 -13.44 10.74 -6.93
C ALA A 2 -12.78 11.74 -5.98
N LEU A 3 -13.03 13.03 -6.21
CA LEU A 3 -12.51 14.10 -5.37
C LEU A 3 -13.43 14.28 -4.14
N PRO A 4 -12.88 14.57 -2.95
CA PRO A 4 -13.67 14.88 -1.77
C PRO A 4 -14.56 16.11 -1.98
N GLU A 5 -15.71 16.16 -1.30
CA GLU A 5 -16.66 17.29 -1.42
C GLU A 5 -16.03 18.63 -1.01
N LYS A 6 -15.21 18.61 0.04
CA LYS A 6 -14.53 19.79 0.60
C LYS A 6 -13.16 20.05 0.02
N ILE A 7 -12.83 19.54 -1.17
CA ILE A 7 -11.50 19.71 -1.77
C ILE A 7 -11.05 21.18 -1.90
N LYS A 8 -11.99 22.13 -1.96
CA LYS A 8 -11.70 23.57 -2.02
C LYS A 8 -11.23 24.17 -0.69
N GLU A 9 -11.31 23.43 0.41
CA GLU A 9 -10.81 23.84 1.73
C GLU A 9 -9.31 23.56 1.90
N VAL A 10 -8.67 22.93 0.91
CA VAL A 10 -7.23 22.71 0.85
C VAL A 10 -6.64 23.17 -0.48
N SER A 11 -5.36 23.51 -0.47
CA SER A 11 -4.63 24.05 -1.61
C SER A 11 -3.85 22.93 -2.30
N ILE A 12 -4.51 22.27 -3.25
CA ILE A 12 -3.94 21.13 -4.00
C ILE A 12 -2.89 21.56 -5.03
N TYR A 13 -1.91 20.69 -5.25
CA TYR A 13 -1.02 20.78 -6.40
C TYR A 13 -1.78 20.39 -7.67
N SER A 14 -1.39 20.95 -8.82
CA SER A 14 -2.20 20.89 -10.04
C SER A 14 -2.34 19.49 -10.64
N GLU A 15 -1.40 18.58 -10.37
CA GLU A 15 -1.38 17.24 -10.95
C GLU A 15 -0.91 16.19 -9.95
N ILE A 16 -1.37 14.95 -10.13
CA ILE A 16 -0.81 13.79 -9.45
C ILE A 16 0.53 13.47 -10.07
N GLU A 17 1.57 13.47 -9.25
CA GLU A 17 2.89 13.05 -9.68
C GLU A 17 2.93 11.53 -9.85
N ILE A 18 3.41 11.08 -11.01
CA ILE A 18 3.66 9.66 -11.27
C ILE A 18 5.10 9.41 -10.88
N GLY A 19 5.29 9.12 -9.61
CA GLY A 19 6.59 8.86 -9.00
C GLY A 19 6.73 7.43 -8.52
N VAL A 20 7.99 7.02 -8.36
CA VAL A 20 8.34 5.91 -7.46
C VAL A 20 8.04 6.32 -6.01
N TYR A 21 8.30 7.58 -5.70
CA TYR A 21 7.98 8.30 -4.47
C TYR A 21 7.78 9.79 -4.79
N PRO A 22 6.67 10.43 -4.37
CA PRO A 22 5.49 9.80 -3.77
C PRO A 22 4.87 8.75 -4.71
N PRO A 23 4.19 7.72 -4.16
CA PRO A 23 3.62 6.67 -4.98
C PRO A 23 2.44 7.19 -5.81
N ASN A 24 2.19 6.55 -6.96
CA ASN A 24 1.04 6.88 -7.78
C ASN A 24 -0.27 6.77 -6.98
N GLY A 25 -1.16 7.75 -7.19
CA GLY A 25 -2.38 7.90 -6.40
C GLY A 25 -2.23 8.89 -5.24
N PHE A 26 -1.05 9.46 -5.00
CA PHE A 26 -0.84 10.53 -4.04
C PHE A 26 -1.02 11.92 -4.68
N LEU A 27 -1.89 12.76 -4.10
CA LEU A 27 -2.09 14.15 -4.51
C LEU A 27 -1.83 15.07 -3.32
N GLN A 28 -0.73 15.80 -3.37
CA GLN A 28 -0.30 16.71 -2.31
C GLN A 28 -1.21 17.95 -2.18
N PHE A 29 -1.33 18.45 -0.94
CA PHE A 29 -1.81 19.80 -0.64
C PHE A 29 -0.90 20.49 0.40
N THR A 30 -1.05 21.80 0.60
CA THR A 30 -0.07 22.60 1.39
C THR A 30 -0.41 22.79 2.87
N GLU A 31 -1.65 22.57 3.27
CA GLU A 31 -2.11 22.74 4.66
C GLU A 31 -1.37 21.79 5.60
N ALA A 32 -0.96 22.33 6.77
CA ALA A 32 -0.12 21.65 7.76
C ALA A 32 1.21 21.09 7.21
N SER A 33 1.77 21.69 6.16
CA SER A 33 3.12 21.36 5.67
C SER A 33 4.18 21.71 6.71
N LEU A 34 5.02 20.74 7.06
CA LEU A 34 6.15 20.90 8.00
C LEU A 34 7.39 21.53 7.36
N GLY A 35 7.40 21.73 6.04
CA GLY A 35 8.60 22.08 5.28
C GLY A 35 9.49 20.87 4.99
N ASN A 36 10.68 21.10 4.41
CA ASN A 36 11.65 20.05 4.03
C ASN A 36 11.16 18.94 3.07
N GLY A 37 9.98 19.12 2.48
CA GLY A 37 9.37 18.12 1.61
C GLY A 37 8.27 17.31 2.29
N ASP A 38 8.08 17.42 3.61
CA ASP A 38 7.01 16.73 4.32
C ASP A 38 5.67 17.46 4.11
N ASN A 39 4.68 16.72 3.61
CA ASN A 39 3.39 17.30 3.24
C ASN A 39 2.28 16.27 3.39
N PHE A 40 1.06 16.76 3.65
CA PHE A 40 -0.12 15.93 3.53
C PHE A 40 -0.58 15.81 2.08
N GLY A 41 -1.33 14.75 1.82
CA GLY A 41 -1.95 14.53 0.53
C GLY A 41 -3.08 13.52 0.59
N PHE A 42 -3.92 13.56 -0.43
CA PHE A 42 -4.89 12.52 -0.70
C PHE A 42 -4.20 11.29 -1.24
N TYR A 43 -4.62 10.11 -0.80
CA TYR A 43 -4.16 8.85 -1.38
C TYR A 43 -5.34 7.96 -1.79
N TRP A 44 -5.37 7.58 -3.07
CA TRP A 44 -6.30 6.58 -3.60
C TRP A 44 -5.58 5.22 -3.74
N GLU A 45 -6.09 4.21 -3.06
CA GLU A 45 -5.65 2.82 -3.26
C GLU A 45 -5.85 2.39 -4.72
N PHE A 46 -4.94 1.57 -5.22
CA PHE A 46 -5.01 1.00 -6.56
C PHE A 46 -6.31 0.21 -6.74
N GLY A 47 -7.16 0.70 -7.63
CA GLY A 47 -8.44 0.08 -8.00
C GLY A 47 -9.62 0.62 -7.19
N LYS A 48 -9.40 1.57 -6.29
CA LYS A 48 -10.44 2.28 -5.53
C LYS A 48 -10.46 3.77 -5.85
N GLU A 49 -10.02 4.16 -7.05
CA GLU A 49 -9.98 5.56 -7.48
C GLU A 49 -11.38 6.20 -7.58
N ASN A 50 -12.45 5.39 -7.57
CA ASN A 50 -13.84 5.84 -7.54
C ASN A 50 -14.38 6.06 -6.11
N LYS A 51 -13.60 5.75 -5.06
CA LYS A 51 -13.93 6.01 -3.67
C LYS A 51 -13.24 7.28 -3.18
N GLU A 52 -13.72 7.78 -2.05
CA GLU A 52 -13.07 8.87 -1.33
C GLU A 52 -11.64 8.44 -0.92
N PRO A 53 -10.62 9.29 -1.11
CA PRO A 53 -9.26 9.02 -0.67
C PRO A 53 -9.12 9.10 0.84
N ILE A 54 -8.12 8.39 1.37
CA ILE A 54 -7.61 8.67 2.73
C ILE A 54 -6.64 9.85 2.70
N ILE A 55 -6.31 10.39 3.86
CA ILE A 55 -5.24 11.38 3.99
C ILE A 55 -3.99 10.69 4.51
N CYS A 56 -2.89 10.88 3.78
CA CYS A 56 -1.56 10.43 4.18
C CYS A 56 -0.65 11.64 4.37
N GLU A 57 0.34 11.48 5.25
CA GLU A 57 1.48 12.38 5.38
C GLU A 57 2.68 11.75 4.66
N MET A 58 3.40 12.55 3.89
CA MET A 58 4.63 12.17 3.24
C MET A 58 5.81 12.44 4.17
N ILE A 59 6.62 11.42 4.46
CA ILE A 59 7.84 11.50 5.26
C ILE A 59 9.02 11.47 4.27
N HIS A 60 9.42 12.65 3.77
CA HIS A 60 10.37 12.82 2.67
C HIS A 60 11.64 12.00 2.86
N ASP A 61 12.26 12.11 4.03
CA ASP A 61 13.56 11.50 4.32
C ASP A 61 13.51 9.97 4.45
N GLU A 62 12.34 9.42 4.78
CA GLU A 62 12.14 7.97 4.85
C GLU A 62 11.66 7.38 3.52
N GLY A 63 11.23 8.21 2.57
CA GLY A 63 10.74 7.74 1.28
C GLY A 63 9.41 6.98 1.40
N ILE A 64 8.57 7.32 2.39
CA ILE A 64 7.28 6.68 2.65
C ILE A 64 6.14 7.69 2.81
N ILE A 65 4.92 7.23 2.61
CA ILE A 65 3.71 7.93 3.02
C ILE A 65 3.03 7.15 4.14
N VAL A 66 2.52 7.86 5.14
CA VAL A 66 1.90 7.28 6.33
C VAL A 66 0.43 7.68 6.37
N PRO A 67 -0.53 6.74 6.43
CA PRO A 67 -1.93 7.07 6.67
C PRO A 67 -2.08 7.88 7.96
N ARG A 68 -2.86 8.96 7.94
CA ARG A 68 -3.13 9.82 9.10
C ARG A 68 -4.61 10.01 9.40
N PHE A 69 -5.46 10.06 8.37
CA PHE A 69 -6.91 10.22 8.53
C PHE A 69 -7.68 9.40 7.51
N SER A 70 -8.90 8.98 7.88
CA SER A 70 -9.78 8.22 6.99
C SER A 70 -10.31 9.04 5.82
N ASN A 71 -10.38 10.36 5.95
CA ASN A 71 -10.82 11.28 4.90
C ASN A 71 -10.47 12.75 5.21
N LEU A 72 -10.85 13.65 4.29
CA LEU A 72 -10.60 15.09 4.40
C LEU A 72 -11.34 15.74 5.58
N ASP A 73 -12.56 15.31 5.89
CA ASP A 73 -13.32 15.87 7.02
C ASP A 73 -12.57 15.70 8.33
N LYS A 74 -11.97 14.52 8.54
CA LYS A 74 -11.17 14.23 9.73
C LYS A 74 -9.87 15.02 9.75
N PHE A 75 -9.18 15.15 8.62
CA PHE A 75 -8.04 16.07 8.54
C PHE A 75 -8.41 17.51 8.92
N LEU A 76 -9.53 18.05 8.41
CA LEU A 76 -9.94 19.42 8.70
C LEU A 76 -10.37 19.64 10.16
N GLU A 77 -10.98 18.62 10.79
CA GLU A 77 -11.27 18.61 12.22
C GLU A 77 -9.98 18.72 13.05
N TRP A 78 -8.99 17.88 12.75
CA TRP A 78 -7.67 17.92 13.37
C TRP A 78 -6.92 19.24 13.09
N TYR A 79 -6.94 19.71 11.85
CA TYR A 79 -6.25 20.93 11.45
C TYR A 79 -6.80 22.15 12.19
N LYS A 80 -8.12 22.24 12.33
CA LYS A 80 -8.77 23.29 13.12
C LYS A 80 -8.45 23.19 14.60
N LEU A 81 -8.34 21.98 15.15
CA LEU A 81 -7.98 21.77 16.56
C LEU A 81 -6.55 22.23 16.86
N ASN A 82 -5.65 22.11 15.89
CA ASN A 82 -4.26 22.59 15.95
C ASN A 82 -4.11 24.02 15.40
N ASP A 83 -5.12 24.87 15.52
CA ASP A 83 -5.09 26.28 15.11
C ASP A 83 -4.65 26.53 13.64
N TYR A 84 -5.02 25.61 12.75
CA TYR A 84 -4.65 25.62 11.33
C TYR A 84 -3.12 25.54 11.10
N ASP A 85 -2.44 24.77 11.92
CA ASP A 85 -1.05 24.37 11.71
C ASP A 85 -0.87 22.86 11.95
N TRP A 86 0.31 22.34 11.65
CA TRP A 86 0.68 21.00 12.09
C TRP A 86 0.77 20.97 13.63
N GLY A 87 0.26 19.91 14.25
CA GLY A 87 0.39 19.73 15.69
C GLY A 87 0.17 18.30 16.16
N GLU A 88 0.15 18.12 17.47
CA GLU A 88 0.13 16.80 18.13
C GLU A 88 -1.25 16.43 18.68
N GLU A 89 -2.27 17.30 18.53
CA GLU A 89 -3.60 17.02 19.05
C GLU A 89 -4.20 15.77 18.38
N GLU A 90 -4.90 14.96 19.17
CA GLU A 90 -5.54 13.74 18.71
C GLU A 90 -7.03 13.98 18.45
N ILE A 91 -7.56 13.38 17.38
CA ILE A 91 -8.99 13.36 17.09
C ILE A 91 -9.50 11.93 17.01
N GLU A 92 -10.79 11.74 17.31
CA GLU A 92 -11.44 10.44 17.11
C GLU A 92 -11.72 10.21 15.63
N ASP A 93 -11.09 9.17 15.06
CA ASP A 93 -11.37 8.69 13.72
C ASP A 93 -11.66 7.18 13.74
N GLU A 94 -12.92 6.82 13.98
CA GLU A 94 -13.31 5.42 14.20
C GLU A 94 -13.18 4.53 12.97
N LYS A 95 -13.25 5.14 11.77
CA LYS A 95 -13.14 4.43 10.49
C LYS A 95 -11.70 4.36 10.00
N PHE A 96 -10.78 5.07 10.67
CA PHE A 96 -9.39 5.03 10.31
C PHE A 96 -8.78 3.64 10.48
N VAL A 97 -7.90 3.29 9.54
CA VAL A 97 -7.27 1.98 9.47
C VAL A 97 -6.57 1.60 10.77
N PHE A 98 -5.82 2.52 11.40
CA PHE A 98 -5.13 2.21 12.66
C PHE A 98 -6.07 2.11 13.86
N SER A 99 -7.17 2.88 13.88
CA SER A 99 -8.23 2.75 14.91
C SER A 99 -8.88 1.36 14.86
N LEU A 100 -9.21 0.89 13.66
CA LEU A 100 -9.78 -0.45 13.46
C LEU A 100 -8.78 -1.56 13.80
N LEU A 101 -7.51 -1.40 13.38
CA LEU A 101 -6.42 -2.31 13.73
C LEU A 101 -6.25 -2.42 15.26
N GLN A 102 -6.30 -1.29 15.97
CA GLN A 102 -6.21 -1.25 17.42
C GLN A 102 -7.37 -1.98 18.09
N LYS A 103 -8.62 -1.71 17.67
CA LYS A 103 -9.82 -2.43 18.17
C LYS A 103 -9.71 -3.95 17.95
N GLY A 104 -9.13 -4.38 16.83
CA GLY A 104 -8.82 -5.79 16.58
C GLY A 104 -7.77 -6.36 17.54
N ASN A 105 -6.69 -5.60 17.81
CA ASN A 105 -5.67 -5.99 18.77
C ASN A 105 -6.22 -6.09 20.20
N GLU A 106 -7.10 -5.18 20.61
CA GLU A 106 -7.78 -5.20 21.90
C GLU A 106 -8.70 -6.43 22.04
N SER A 107 -9.47 -6.73 20.99
CA SER A 107 -10.32 -7.94 20.95
C SER A 107 -9.49 -9.23 21.12
N LEU A 108 -8.27 -9.28 20.60
CA LEU A 108 -7.37 -10.42 20.85
C LEU A 108 -6.86 -10.49 22.29
N LYS A 109 -6.60 -9.35 22.93
CA LYS A 109 -6.23 -9.32 24.36
C LYS A 109 -7.37 -9.85 25.24
N GLU A 110 -8.61 -9.62 24.83
CA GLU A 110 -9.83 -10.16 25.46
C GLU A 110 -10.13 -11.62 25.07
N ASN A 111 -9.26 -12.25 24.27
CA ASN A 111 -9.42 -13.60 23.74
C ASN A 111 -10.71 -13.80 22.90
N ASP A 112 -11.11 -12.77 22.16
CA ASP A 112 -12.19 -12.82 21.16
C ASP A 112 -11.63 -12.76 19.72
N PRO A 113 -11.19 -13.91 19.16
CA PRO A 113 -10.66 -13.96 17.80
C PRO A 113 -11.74 -13.67 16.74
N LYS A 114 -13.04 -13.85 17.04
CA LYS A 114 -14.10 -13.58 16.07
C LYS A 114 -14.27 -12.09 15.87
N LYS A 115 -14.34 -11.34 16.97
CA LYS A 115 -14.41 -9.87 16.94
C LYS A 115 -13.13 -9.26 16.38
N ALA A 116 -11.97 -9.84 16.69
CA ALA A 116 -10.71 -9.43 16.07
C ALA A 116 -10.71 -9.59 14.53
N ILE A 117 -11.20 -10.72 14.00
CA ILE A 117 -11.35 -10.92 12.55
C ILE A 117 -12.25 -9.85 11.94
N GLN A 118 -13.35 -9.50 12.60
CA GLN A 118 -14.26 -8.47 12.11
C GLN A 118 -13.54 -7.12 11.98
N PHE A 119 -12.87 -6.65 13.04
CA PHE A 119 -12.15 -5.37 12.99
C PHE A 119 -10.97 -5.37 12.01
N TYR A 120 -10.20 -6.45 11.92
CA TYR A 120 -9.13 -6.53 10.93
C TYR A 120 -9.66 -6.54 9.49
N LYS A 121 -10.81 -7.18 9.26
CA LYS A 121 -11.48 -7.14 7.96
C LYS A 121 -11.95 -5.73 7.62
N GLU A 122 -12.64 -5.06 8.54
CA GLU A 122 -13.06 -3.66 8.39
C GLU A 122 -11.85 -2.75 8.14
N SER A 123 -10.73 -2.98 8.84
CA SER A 123 -9.46 -2.26 8.62
C SER A 123 -8.97 -2.42 7.17
N THR A 124 -8.90 -3.66 6.67
CA THR A 124 -8.47 -3.91 5.27
C THR A 124 -9.47 -3.44 4.21
N GLU A 125 -10.75 -3.31 4.56
CA GLU A 125 -11.78 -2.75 3.67
C GLU A 125 -11.67 -1.23 3.59
N SER A 126 -11.41 -0.58 4.73
CA SER A 126 -11.13 0.85 4.83
C SER A 126 -9.85 1.22 4.11
N PHE A 127 -8.78 0.44 4.29
CA PHE A 127 -7.50 0.64 3.61
C PHE A 127 -6.74 -0.69 3.47
N GLY A 128 -6.74 -1.24 2.26
CA GLY A 128 -6.25 -2.58 1.93
C GLY A 128 -4.77 -2.66 1.57
N GLU A 129 -4.08 -1.53 1.50
CA GLU A 129 -2.65 -1.46 1.18
C GLU A 129 -1.75 -1.35 2.42
N LEU A 130 -2.32 -1.43 3.63
CA LEU A 130 -1.55 -1.55 4.86
C LEU A 130 -1.19 -3.04 5.10
N SER A 131 0.10 -3.37 4.95
CA SER A 131 0.60 -4.74 5.08
C SER A 131 0.27 -5.34 6.44
N GLU A 132 0.45 -4.59 7.53
CA GLU A 132 0.16 -5.06 8.87
C GLU A 132 -1.31 -5.51 9.04
N SER A 133 -2.29 -4.74 8.57
CA SER A 133 -3.71 -5.09 8.70
C SER A 133 -4.02 -6.41 7.99
N CYS A 134 -3.50 -6.57 6.77
CA CYS A 134 -3.63 -7.82 6.02
C CYS A 134 -2.95 -9.00 6.75
N PHE A 135 -1.78 -8.80 7.36
CA PHE A 135 -1.07 -9.83 8.10
C PHE A 135 -1.79 -10.27 9.38
N LYS A 136 -2.36 -9.32 10.15
CA LYS A 136 -3.15 -9.62 11.34
C LYS A 136 -4.40 -10.42 10.99
N LEU A 137 -5.09 -10.03 9.92
CA LEU A 137 -6.23 -10.77 9.39
C LEU A 137 -5.84 -12.19 8.98
N ALA A 138 -4.75 -12.34 8.20
CA ALA A 138 -4.22 -13.64 7.79
C ALA A 138 -3.94 -14.55 8.99
N SER A 139 -3.30 -14.01 10.03
CA SER A 139 -2.97 -14.74 11.25
C SER A 139 -4.21 -15.30 11.96
N GLN A 140 -5.30 -14.53 12.00
CA GLN A 140 -6.55 -15.00 12.62
C GLN A 140 -7.30 -15.99 11.74
N TYR A 141 -7.35 -15.80 10.41
CA TYR A 141 -7.91 -16.81 9.52
C TYR A 141 -7.20 -18.16 9.64
N LYS A 142 -5.87 -18.13 9.76
CA LYS A 142 -5.08 -19.34 10.03
C LYS A 142 -5.45 -19.97 11.37
N ARG A 143 -5.63 -19.16 12.43
CA ARG A 143 -6.02 -19.64 13.77
C ARG A 143 -7.36 -20.37 13.76
N VAL A 144 -8.33 -19.91 12.96
CA VAL A 144 -9.66 -20.53 12.87
C VAL A 144 -9.77 -21.61 11.77
N GLY A 145 -8.66 -21.95 11.10
CA GLY A 145 -8.61 -22.99 10.07
C GLY A 145 -9.21 -22.60 8.72
N ASN A 146 -9.42 -21.31 8.46
CA ASN A 146 -9.89 -20.82 7.16
C ASN A 146 -8.70 -20.58 6.21
N GLU A 147 -8.22 -21.67 5.60
CA GLU A 147 -6.95 -21.68 4.87
C GLU A 147 -6.96 -20.83 3.58
N LEU A 148 -8.10 -20.80 2.87
CA LEU A 148 -8.22 -20.00 1.64
C LEU A 148 -8.11 -18.50 1.95
N GLU A 149 -8.88 -18.02 2.95
CA GLU A 149 -8.86 -16.60 3.32
C GLU A 149 -7.55 -16.21 4.01
N PHE A 150 -6.94 -17.10 4.79
CA PHE A 150 -5.57 -16.93 5.28
C PHE A 150 -4.60 -16.65 4.12
N GLN A 151 -4.61 -17.49 3.08
CA GLN A 151 -3.67 -17.36 1.97
C GLN A 151 -3.95 -16.13 1.09
N LYS A 152 -5.22 -15.73 0.91
CA LYS A 152 -5.55 -14.46 0.25
C LYS A 152 -5.03 -13.26 1.04
N SER A 153 -5.26 -13.23 2.36
CA SER A 153 -4.81 -12.13 3.21
C SER A 153 -3.29 -12.05 3.31
N ILE A 154 -2.56 -13.17 3.36
CA ILE A 154 -1.10 -13.13 3.36
C ILE A 154 -0.53 -12.66 2.02
N ILE A 155 -1.15 -13.05 0.88
CA ILE A 155 -0.77 -12.51 -0.44
C ILE A 155 -0.94 -10.98 -0.46
N ASN A 156 -2.07 -10.47 0.02
CA ASN A 156 -2.32 -9.02 0.07
C ASN A 156 -1.32 -8.30 0.99
N SER A 157 -0.96 -8.89 2.14
CA SER A 157 0.09 -8.34 3.01
C SER A 157 1.43 -8.21 2.28
N ILE A 158 1.83 -9.21 1.48
CA ILE A 158 3.10 -9.17 0.75
C ILE A 158 3.08 -8.17 -0.41
N ILE A 159 1.95 -8.08 -1.14
CA ILE A 159 1.79 -7.22 -2.33
C ILE A 159 1.50 -5.77 -1.97
N SER A 160 1.03 -5.48 -0.75
CA SER A 160 0.74 -4.13 -0.23
C SER A 160 1.79 -3.09 -0.66
N ASN A 161 1.40 -1.83 -0.78
CA ASN A 161 2.29 -0.79 -1.30
C ASN A 161 3.44 -0.52 -0.31
N TRP A 162 4.67 -0.78 -0.76
CA TRP A 162 5.89 -0.70 0.04
C TRP A 162 6.36 0.74 0.30
N ALA A 163 5.75 1.73 -0.35
CA ALA A 163 5.87 3.14 0.02
C ALA A 163 5.03 3.48 1.25
N ILE A 164 4.16 2.58 1.72
CA ILE A 164 3.36 2.77 2.93
C ILE A 164 3.88 1.90 4.07
N ASP A 165 3.91 0.59 3.84
CA ASP A 165 4.30 -0.38 4.86
C ASP A 165 4.95 -1.60 4.20
N PHE A 166 6.24 -1.80 4.47
CA PHE A 166 6.95 -2.95 3.94
C PHE A 166 6.58 -4.22 4.73
N PRO A 167 6.35 -5.38 4.07
CA PRO A 167 5.91 -6.57 4.77
C PRO A 167 6.84 -6.98 5.90
N SER A 168 6.27 -7.20 7.09
CA SER A 168 7.06 -7.62 8.26
C SER A 168 7.75 -8.97 8.01
N GLN A 169 8.86 -9.21 8.71
CA GLN A 169 9.59 -10.48 8.66
C GLN A 169 8.70 -11.68 9.03
N ASN A 170 7.71 -11.48 9.91
CA ASN A 170 6.75 -12.53 10.25
C ASN A 170 5.76 -12.81 9.10
N ALA A 171 5.33 -11.78 8.37
CA ALA A 171 4.50 -11.95 7.18
C ALA A 171 5.29 -12.70 6.09
N ILE A 172 6.52 -12.28 5.79
CA ILE A 172 7.41 -12.94 4.81
C ILE A 172 7.64 -14.40 5.20
N ARG A 173 8.00 -14.68 6.46
CA ARG A 173 8.20 -16.05 6.95
C ARG A 173 6.93 -16.89 6.83
N MET A 174 5.77 -16.34 7.18
CA MET A 174 4.50 -17.05 7.08
C MET A 174 4.16 -17.35 5.61
N PHE A 175 4.41 -16.40 4.72
CA PHE A 175 4.22 -16.52 3.28
C PHE A 175 5.14 -17.59 2.66
N LYS A 176 6.45 -17.56 2.94
CA LYS A 176 7.41 -18.55 2.38
C LYS A 176 7.07 -19.99 2.79
N ASN A 177 6.49 -20.18 3.98
CA ASN A 177 6.22 -21.49 4.58
C ASN A 177 4.78 -22.01 4.38
N LEU A 178 3.91 -21.33 3.63
CA LEU A 178 2.56 -21.84 3.39
C LEU A 178 2.55 -23.09 2.50
N ASN A 179 1.52 -23.92 2.72
CA ASN A 179 1.14 -25.03 1.85
C ASN A 179 -0.01 -24.56 0.95
N PRO A 180 0.23 -24.30 -0.35
CA PRO A 180 -0.78 -23.68 -1.20
C PRO A 180 -2.07 -24.48 -1.27
N VAL A 181 -3.22 -23.81 -1.09
CA VAL A 181 -4.51 -24.40 -1.45
C VAL A 181 -4.64 -24.50 -2.97
N GLU A 182 -5.49 -25.41 -3.43
CA GLU A 182 -5.63 -25.73 -4.86
C GLU A 182 -5.99 -24.50 -5.71
N GLU A 183 -6.83 -23.62 -5.17
CA GLU A 183 -7.29 -22.39 -5.79
C GLU A 183 -6.17 -21.36 -6.01
N LEU A 184 -5.13 -21.39 -5.16
CA LEU A 184 -4.07 -20.38 -5.14
C LEU A 184 -2.71 -20.94 -5.54
N LYS A 185 -2.57 -22.25 -5.78
CA LYS A 185 -1.28 -22.87 -6.12
C LYS A 185 -0.61 -22.27 -7.36
N ASN A 186 -1.42 -21.76 -8.29
CA ASN A 186 -0.97 -21.14 -9.53
C ASN A 186 -0.82 -19.62 -9.43
N HIS A 187 -1.18 -19.01 -8.29
CA HIS A 187 -1.00 -17.58 -8.10
C HIS A 187 0.48 -17.22 -8.27
N PRO A 188 0.85 -16.20 -9.06
CA PRO A 188 2.24 -15.91 -9.42
C PRO A 188 3.18 -15.77 -8.22
N LEU A 189 2.73 -15.01 -7.21
CA LEU A 189 3.44 -14.84 -5.95
C LEU A 189 3.65 -16.20 -5.24
N ILE A 190 2.65 -17.07 -5.20
CA ILE A 190 2.70 -18.36 -4.51
C ILE A 190 3.67 -19.32 -5.21
N LYS A 191 3.66 -19.39 -6.54
CA LYS A 191 4.61 -20.20 -7.32
C LYS A 191 6.05 -19.78 -7.04
N ASN A 192 6.30 -18.48 -6.96
CA ASN A 192 7.63 -17.89 -6.80
C ASN A 192 8.07 -17.64 -5.36
N ARG A 193 7.24 -17.96 -4.36
CA ARG A 193 7.46 -17.62 -2.94
C ARG A 193 8.83 -18.06 -2.37
N LYS A 194 9.37 -19.19 -2.85
CA LYS A 194 10.65 -19.72 -2.40
C LYS A 194 11.85 -19.06 -3.08
N ASN A 195 11.63 -18.34 -4.17
CA ASN A 195 12.66 -17.67 -4.95
C ASN A 195 12.82 -16.19 -4.56
N LEU A 196 11.95 -15.67 -3.69
CA LEU A 196 11.98 -14.29 -3.18
C LEU A 196 12.65 -14.25 -1.81
N GLU A 197 13.69 -13.44 -1.67
CA GLU A 197 14.40 -13.21 -0.40
C GLU A 197 13.94 -11.95 0.34
N PHE A 198 13.34 -10.99 -0.36
CA PHE A 198 12.91 -9.68 0.16
C PHE A 198 14.07 -8.89 0.80
N ASN A 199 15.25 -8.98 0.19
CA ASN A 199 16.44 -8.29 0.67
C ASN A 199 16.93 -7.32 -0.41
N PHE A 200 16.72 -6.03 -0.20
CA PHE A 200 17.01 -4.96 -1.17
C PHE A 200 18.12 -4.05 -0.66
N GLY A 201 18.92 -3.49 -1.56
CA GLY A 201 20.05 -2.65 -1.23
C GLY A 201 21.32 -3.43 -0.84
N GLY A 202 22.47 -2.79 -1.02
CA GLY A 202 23.77 -3.28 -0.52
C GLY A 202 24.32 -4.53 -1.20
N GLN A 203 23.68 -5.03 -2.26
CA GLN A 203 24.14 -6.21 -3.01
C GLN A 203 24.51 -5.84 -4.45
N LYS A 204 25.59 -6.45 -4.95
CA LYS A 204 25.97 -6.27 -6.35
C LYS A 204 24.90 -6.84 -7.28
N GLU A 205 24.34 -8.00 -6.97
CA GLU A 205 23.31 -8.67 -7.76
C GLU A 205 22.20 -9.13 -6.84
N ASN A 206 20.95 -8.98 -7.27
CA ASN A 206 19.79 -9.42 -6.51
C ASN A 206 18.76 -10.03 -7.47
N LYS A 207 18.44 -11.30 -7.24
CA LYS A 207 17.51 -12.07 -8.09
C LYS A 207 16.05 -11.70 -7.86
N ASP A 208 15.72 -11.09 -6.72
CA ASP A 208 14.34 -10.70 -6.39
C ASP A 208 13.75 -9.79 -7.48
N TYR A 209 14.55 -8.86 -8.04
CA TYR A 209 14.10 -8.00 -9.13
C TYR A 209 13.67 -8.77 -10.38
N LEU A 210 14.34 -9.88 -10.72
CA LEU A 210 13.95 -10.72 -11.85
C LEU A 210 12.63 -11.44 -11.55
N VAL A 211 12.56 -12.08 -10.38
CA VAL A 211 11.39 -12.84 -9.94
C VAL A 211 10.16 -11.94 -9.81
N ILE A 212 10.33 -10.71 -9.32
CA ILE A 212 9.25 -9.72 -9.21
C ILE A 212 8.72 -9.33 -10.59
N ARG A 213 9.58 -9.13 -11.60
CA ARG A 213 9.12 -8.86 -12.97
C ARG A 213 8.31 -10.02 -13.55
N GLU A 214 8.77 -11.26 -13.36
CA GLU A 214 8.01 -12.46 -13.77
C GLU A 214 6.63 -12.50 -13.08
N ILE A 215 6.57 -12.18 -11.78
CA ILE A 215 5.30 -12.09 -11.04
C ILE A 215 4.38 -11.01 -11.63
N ILE A 216 4.91 -9.82 -11.95
CA ILE A 216 4.14 -8.72 -12.55
C ILE A 216 3.56 -9.14 -13.91
N GLU A 217 4.38 -9.76 -14.77
CA GLU A 217 3.96 -10.24 -16.08
C GLU A 217 2.83 -11.28 -15.96
N GLU A 218 2.99 -12.27 -15.09
CA GLU A 218 1.97 -13.29 -14.88
C GLU A 218 0.68 -12.74 -14.24
N LEU A 219 0.78 -11.77 -13.32
CA LEU A 219 -0.41 -11.10 -12.76
C LEU A 219 -1.19 -10.37 -13.85
N ASN A 220 -0.49 -9.68 -14.77
CA ASN A 220 -1.10 -9.04 -15.92
C ASN A 220 -1.79 -10.06 -16.85
N LEU A 221 -1.13 -11.19 -17.15
CA LEU A 221 -1.70 -12.26 -17.96
C LEU A 221 -2.95 -12.89 -17.33
N ASN A 222 -2.99 -12.98 -16.00
CA ASN A 222 -4.14 -13.47 -15.24
C ASN A 222 -5.27 -12.44 -15.09
N GLY A 223 -5.06 -11.20 -15.55
CA GLY A 223 -6.02 -10.11 -15.42
C GLY A 223 -6.09 -9.44 -14.04
N ASP A 224 -5.16 -9.75 -13.13
CA ASP A 224 -5.07 -9.12 -11.80
C ASP A 224 -4.31 -7.79 -11.87
N ILE A 225 -4.83 -6.87 -12.68
CA ILE A 225 -4.14 -5.63 -13.09
C ILE A 225 -3.79 -4.74 -11.90
N ASN A 226 -4.65 -4.67 -10.88
CA ASN A 226 -4.37 -3.86 -9.68
C ASN A 226 -3.15 -4.38 -8.93
N LYS A 227 -3.07 -5.70 -8.68
CA LYS A 227 -1.90 -6.27 -8.00
C LYS A 227 -0.64 -6.19 -8.86
N ALA A 228 -0.77 -6.31 -10.19
CA ALA A 228 0.35 -6.11 -11.10
C ALA A 228 0.92 -4.68 -10.99
N LEU A 229 0.06 -3.66 -10.97
CA LEU A 229 0.48 -2.26 -10.84
C LEU A 229 1.11 -1.96 -9.47
N ILE A 230 0.53 -2.46 -8.37
CA ILE A 230 1.15 -2.28 -7.04
C ILE A 230 2.54 -2.95 -7.01
N MET A 231 2.67 -4.17 -7.55
CA MET A 231 3.97 -4.84 -7.63
C MET A 231 4.97 -4.10 -8.52
N GLU A 232 4.51 -3.47 -9.59
CA GLU A 232 5.35 -2.64 -10.46
C GLU A 232 5.79 -1.33 -9.78
N GLN A 233 4.91 -0.68 -9.00
CA GLN A 233 5.26 0.43 -8.11
C GLN A 233 6.30 -0.01 -7.07
N ASN A 234 6.09 -1.16 -6.42
CA ASN A 234 6.99 -1.72 -5.41
C ASN A 234 8.37 -2.05 -6.00
N TYR A 235 8.40 -2.66 -7.19
CA TYR A 235 9.63 -2.92 -7.94
C TYR A 235 10.40 -1.62 -8.20
N ALA A 236 9.73 -0.61 -8.74
CA ALA A 236 10.35 0.64 -9.12
C ALA A 236 10.83 1.43 -7.91
N LEU A 237 10.06 1.44 -6.80
CA LEU A 237 10.48 2.01 -5.52
C LEU A 237 11.80 1.40 -5.05
N LYS A 238 11.90 0.06 -4.99
CA LYS A 238 13.15 -0.58 -4.53
C LYS A 238 14.30 -0.37 -5.50
N MET A 239 14.05 -0.43 -6.81
CA MET A 239 15.07 -0.20 -7.83
C MET A 239 15.60 1.25 -7.81
N TYR A 240 14.73 2.23 -7.56
CA TYR A 240 15.10 3.65 -7.50
C TYR A 240 16.11 3.95 -6.39
N TRP A 241 15.99 3.26 -5.25
CA TRP A 241 16.92 3.40 -4.13
C TRP A 241 18.22 2.60 -4.28
N GLU A 242 18.34 1.75 -5.30
CA GLU A 242 19.60 1.10 -5.64
C GLU A 242 20.59 2.09 -6.28
N THR A 243 21.88 1.77 -6.22
CA THR A 243 22.92 2.58 -6.89
C THR A 243 22.67 2.71 -8.39
N SER A 244 23.10 3.83 -9.01
CA SER A 244 22.98 4.06 -10.46
C SER A 244 23.55 2.91 -11.29
N THR A 245 24.71 2.37 -10.92
CA THR A 245 25.33 1.20 -11.59
C THR A 245 24.48 -0.07 -11.46
N PHE A 246 23.70 -0.24 -10.39
CA PHE A 246 22.76 -1.35 -10.26
C PHE A 246 21.55 -1.14 -11.18
N GLN A 247 21.00 0.07 -11.22
CA GLN A 247 19.89 0.44 -12.11
C GLN A 247 20.26 0.22 -13.58
N GLU A 248 21.45 0.68 -14.02
CA GLU A 248 21.96 0.49 -15.38
C GLU A 248 22.07 -0.98 -15.78
N ARG A 249 22.59 -1.84 -14.88
CA ARG A 249 22.69 -3.28 -15.12
C ARG A 249 21.33 -3.96 -15.27
N ASN A 250 20.32 -3.44 -14.58
CA ASN A 250 18.94 -3.88 -14.71
C ASN A 250 18.16 -3.17 -15.84
N LYS A 251 18.83 -2.27 -16.58
CA LYS A 251 18.24 -1.43 -17.63
C LYS A 251 17.05 -0.60 -17.15
N PHE A 252 17.06 -0.21 -15.87
CA PHE A 252 16.03 0.63 -15.31
C PHE A 252 16.33 2.09 -15.62
N LYS A 253 15.35 2.79 -16.21
CA LYS A 253 15.38 4.24 -16.44
C LYS A 253 14.07 4.81 -15.91
N LEU A 254 14.18 5.76 -14.99
CA LEU A 254 13.03 6.31 -14.28
C LEU A 254 12.01 6.93 -15.23
N GLU A 255 12.45 7.79 -16.15
CA GLU A 255 11.55 8.49 -17.08
C GLU A 255 10.79 7.53 -18.02
N GLU A 256 11.46 6.48 -18.50
CA GLU A 256 10.82 5.45 -19.33
C GLU A 256 9.77 4.67 -18.52
N TRP A 257 10.13 4.26 -17.29
CA TRP A 257 9.21 3.60 -16.37
C TRP A 257 7.99 4.47 -16.04
N GLN A 258 8.18 5.75 -15.71
CA GLN A 258 7.09 6.69 -15.39
C GLN A 258 6.11 6.82 -16.56
N LYS A 259 6.63 6.90 -17.80
CA LYS A 259 5.78 6.97 -19.00
C LYS A 259 4.96 5.70 -19.18
N GLU A 260 5.60 4.53 -19.11
CA GLU A 260 4.91 3.24 -19.27
C GLU A 260 3.88 3.00 -18.16
N PHE A 261 4.25 3.32 -16.91
CA PHE A 261 3.39 3.16 -15.75
C PHE A 261 2.17 4.09 -15.81
N LYS A 262 2.34 5.33 -16.30
CA LYS A 262 1.24 6.26 -16.59
C LYS A 262 0.25 5.67 -17.60
N GLU A 263 0.75 5.13 -18.71
CA GLU A 263 -0.08 4.54 -19.75
C GLU A 263 -0.88 3.34 -19.21
N LYS A 264 -0.23 2.44 -18.45
CA LYS A 264 -0.90 1.30 -17.80
C LYS A 264 -1.98 1.76 -16.81
N THR A 265 -1.68 2.77 -16.00
CA THR A 265 -2.62 3.33 -15.02
C THR A 265 -3.84 3.96 -15.69
N ILE A 266 -3.65 4.74 -16.77
CA ILE A 266 -4.74 5.32 -17.57
C ILE A 266 -5.59 4.21 -18.22
N ASN A 267 -4.96 3.20 -18.79
CA ASN A 267 -5.67 2.10 -19.46
C ASN A 267 -6.53 1.31 -18.47
N ARG A 268 -6.02 1.06 -17.26
CA ARG A 268 -6.81 0.46 -16.18
C ARG A 268 -8.04 1.29 -15.82
N LEU A 269 -7.92 2.61 -15.70
CA LEU A 269 -9.06 3.47 -15.34
C LEU A 269 -10.20 3.39 -16.36
N LYS A 270 -9.89 3.13 -17.64
CA LYS A 270 -10.91 2.91 -18.69
C LYS A 270 -11.68 1.59 -18.52
N ILE A 271 -11.06 0.59 -17.90
CA ILE A 271 -11.67 -0.74 -17.66
C ILE A 271 -12.60 -0.69 -16.43
N ASN A 272 -12.28 0.13 -15.43
CA ASN A 272 -13.06 0.22 -14.17
C ASN A 272 -14.20 1.26 -14.21
N ILE A 273 -14.28 2.09 -15.25
CA ILE A 273 -15.34 3.11 -15.46
C ILE A 273 -16.27 2.72 -16.65
N GLY A 274 -16.11 1.50 -17.16
CA GLY A 274 -16.97 0.90 -18.19
C GLY A 274 -18.10 0.08 -17.59
#